data_AF-A0A2V5KZD9-F1
#
_entry.id   AF-A0A2V5KZD9-F1
#
_cell.length_a   1.000
_cell.length_b   1.000
_cell.length_c   1.000
_cell.angle_alpha   90.00
_cell.angle_beta   90.00
_cell.angle_gamma   90.00
#
_symmetry.space_group_name_H-M   'P 1'
#
loop_
_entity.id
_entity.type
_entity.pdbx_description
1 polymer ?
#
loop_
_entity_poly.entity_id
_entity_poly.type
_entity_poly.pdbx_seq_one_letter_code
_entity_poly.pdbx_strand_id
1 'polypeptide(L)'
;MDAFRIFDAALNVFPVGLWPAGFFCMERVGAVGIIWYGIVEWIGRGGGSNAARGRLVKRVNAMRQYVKVFGVLTAIAIVSLAVVGLVHKMTTAKAGDNAAPRYDTILVQFDRFDFERMNGFMKRFADGRDGYLMLIPPIVDGGYSIHDVRSDGGTIDWTIDRSRDDGMRGGDPDSKQTLRCRSLERTEDAERYWFVLSKCDGYEEHAELPIVSFEKERVRKRIKEGGGRE
;
A
#
# COMPACT_ATOMS: atom_id res chain seq x y z
N MET A 1 56.14 26.27 -24.56
CA MET A 1 54.99 26.68 -25.39
C MET A 1 54.18 25.42 -25.68
N ASP A 2 52.86 25.56 -25.56
CA ASP A 2 51.79 24.61 -25.91
C ASP A 2 51.51 23.40 -25.00
N ALA A 3 50.69 23.65 -23.96
CA ALA A 3 49.87 22.64 -23.28
C ALA A 3 48.56 23.24 -22.69
N PHE A 4 48.03 24.32 -23.26
CA PHE A 4 46.92 25.11 -22.68
C PHE A 4 45.66 25.22 -23.56
N ARG A 5 45.47 24.34 -24.55
CA ARG A 5 44.34 24.42 -25.51
C ARG A 5 43.50 23.14 -25.65
N ILE A 6 43.32 22.37 -24.56
CA ILE A 6 42.43 21.19 -24.57
C ILE A 6 41.55 21.16 -23.30
N PHE A 7 40.96 22.30 -22.92
CA PHE A 7 39.97 22.31 -21.82
C PHE A 7 38.71 23.13 -22.08
N ASP A 8 38.50 23.59 -23.32
CA ASP A 8 37.40 24.50 -23.66
C ASP A 8 36.29 23.87 -24.54
N ALA A 9 36.24 22.54 -24.64
CA ALA A 9 35.32 21.83 -25.55
C ALA A 9 34.35 20.85 -24.87
N ALA A 10 34.20 20.87 -23.55
CA ALA A 10 33.40 19.86 -22.82
C ALA A 10 32.24 20.41 -21.98
N LEU A 11 31.80 21.65 -22.17
CA LEU A 11 30.75 22.27 -21.34
C LEU A 11 29.49 22.75 -22.10
N ASN A 12 29.29 22.34 -23.36
CA ASN A 12 28.10 22.72 -24.13
C ASN A 12 27.32 21.52 -24.67
N VAL A 13 26.92 20.60 -23.79
CA VAL A 13 25.80 19.69 -24.01
C VAL A 13 25.16 19.45 -22.65
N PHE A 14 24.07 20.13 -22.30
CA PHE A 14 22.91 19.63 -21.55
C PHE A 14 22.03 20.82 -21.12
N PRO A 15 20.71 20.79 -21.37
CA PRO A 15 19.80 21.90 -21.13
C PRO A 15 19.51 22.09 -19.64
N VAL A 16 19.55 23.35 -19.22
CA VAL A 16 19.21 23.83 -17.88
C VAL A 16 17.69 23.83 -17.75
N GLY A 17 17.11 22.89 -17.00
CA GLY A 17 15.67 22.89 -16.78
C GLY A 17 15.19 21.80 -15.83
N LEU A 18 14.87 22.23 -14.60
CA LEU A 18 14.33 21.46 -13.48
C LEU A 18 15.30 20.43 -12.90
N TRP A 19 15.58 20.55 -11.60
CA TRP A 19 15.60 19.47 -10.59
C TRP A 19 15.64 20.09 -9.18
N PRO A 20 15.12 19.40 -8.15
CA PRO A 20 14.77 20.01 -6.88
C PRO A 20 15.99 20.31 -6.01
N ALA A 21 15.89 21.40 -5.24
CA ALA A 21 16.86 21.82 -4.24
C ALA A 21 17.07 20.72 -3.17
N GLY A 22 18.10 19.91 -3.33
CA GLY A 22 18.44 18.86 -2.36
C GLY A 22 19.74 18.11 -2.62
N PHE A 23 20.36 18.27 -3.80
CA PHE A 23 21.63 17.62 -4.16
C PHE A 23 22.76 18.65 -4.30
N PHE A 24 23.11 19.33 -3.20
CA PHE A 24 24.29 20.21 -3.16
C PHE A 24 25.17 19.87 -1.96
N CYS A 25 25.71 18.64 -1.92
CA CYS A 25 26.80 18.32 -0.99
C CYS A 25 27.67 17.10 -1.37
N MET A 26 27.83 16.78 -2.67
CA MET A 26 28.76 15.69 -3.06
C MET A 26 29.84 16.08 -4.07
N GLU A 27 29.69 17.17 -4.83
CA GLU A 27 30.72 17.55 -5.82
C GLU A 27 31.98 18.22 -5.24
N ARG A 28 31.93 18.74 -4.01
CA ARG A 28 33.12 19.35 -3.39
C ARG A 28 34.05 18.36 -2.69
N VAL A 29 33.64 17.10 -2.50
CA VAL A 29 34.49 16.11 -1.82
C VAL A 29 35.57 15.55 -2.78
N GLY A 30 35.25 15.43 -4.07
CA GLY A 30 36.21 14.98 -5.09
C GLY A 30 37.35 15.98 -5.35
N ALA A 31 37.04 17.27 -5.38
CA ALA A 31 38.04 18.31 -5.66
C ALA A 31 39.09 18.46 -4.53
N VAL A 32 38.70 18.25 -3.27
CA VAL A 32 39.64 18.32 -2.13
C VAL A 32 40.60 17.12 -2.13
N GLY A 33 40.15 15.95 -2.57
CA GLY A 33 40.99 14.75 -2.66
C GLY A 33 42.11 14.85 -3.69
N ILE A 34 41.83 15.45 -4.85
CA ILE A 34 42.81 15.61 -5.95
C ILE A 34 43.87 16.65 -5.60
N ILE A 35 43.48 17.77 -4.98
CA ILE A 35 44.42 18.81 -4.52
C ILE A 35 45.35 18.26 -3.43
N TRP A 36 44.83 17.37 -2.56
CA TRP A 36 45.63 16.75 -1.50
C TRP A 36 46.72 15.80 -2.05
N TYR A 37 46.38 14.98 -3.06
CA TYR A 37 47.33 14.06 -3.68
C TYR A 37 48.49 14.80 -4.36
N GLY A 38 48.19 15.89 -5.07
CA GLY A 38 49.21 16.72 -5.73
C GLY A 38 50.19 17.40 -4.76
N ILE A 39 49.71 17.85 -3.59
CA ILE A 39 50.58 18.48 -2.57
C ILE A 39 51.50 17.44 -1.91
N VAL A 40 51.01 16.22 -1.65
CA VAL A 40 51.82 15.15 -1.06
C VAL A 40 52.93 14.71 -2.02
N GLU A 41 52.65 14.63 -3.32
CA GLU A 41 53.63 14.25 -4.33
C GLU A 41 54.69 15.34 -4.56
N TRP A 42 54.30 16.62 -4.54
CA TRP A 42 55.23 17.76 -4.66
C TRP A 42 56.23 17.83 -3.48
N ILE A 43 55.78 17.53 -2.26
CA ILE A 43 56.64 17.52 -1.07
C ILE A 43 57.63 16.33 -1.07
N GLY A 44 57.30 15.24 -1.78
CA GLY A 44 58.19 14.09 -1.97
C GLY A 44 59.46 14.39 -2.78
N ARG A 45 59.43 15.40 -3.66
CA ARG A 45 60.53 15.71 -4.62
C ARG A 45 61.64 16.63 -4.12
N GLY A 46 61.74 16.88 -2.81
CA GLY A 46 63.03 17.21 -2.18
C GLY A 46 63.48 18.67 -2.24
N GLY A 47 63.01 19.48 -1.27
CA GLY A 47 63.53 20.83 -1.05
C GLY A 47 63.27 21.42 0.34
N GLY A 48 63.25 20.61 1.42
CA GLY A 48 62.92 21.09 2.76
C GLY A 48 63.75 20.46 3.88
N SER A 49 64.28 21.33 4.75
CA SER A 49 65.06 20.99 5.97
C SER A 49 64.42 19.91 6.84
N ASN A 50 65.24 19.04 7.45
CA ASN A 50 64.83 17.90 8.29
C ASN A 50 63.86 18.28 9.44
N ALA A 51 63.93 19.53 9.95
CA ALA A 51 63.01 20.02 10.97
C ALA A 51 61.58 20.29 10.45
N ALA A 52 61.43 20.64 9.17
CA ALA A 52 60.12 20.84 8.53
C ALA A 52 59.41 19.50 8.26
N ARG A 53 60.16 18.45 7.91
CA ARG A 53 59.63 17.08 7.69
C ARG A 53 58.99 16.50 8.96
N GLY A 54 59.62 16.66 10.13
CA GLY A 54 59.06 16.14 11.40
C GLY A 54 57.71 16.76 11.80
N ARG A 55 57.53 18.07 11.57
CA ARG A 55 56.25 18.76 11.81
C ARG A 55 55.17 18.37 10.81
N LEU A 56 55.56 18.11 9.56
CA LEU A 56 54.64 17.68 8.51
C LEU A 56 54.12 16.25 8.74
N VAL A 57 55.00 15.32 9.13
CA VAL A 57 54.62 13.92 9.42
C VAL A 57 53.63 13.84 10.59
N LYS A 58 53.81 14.65 11.64
CA LYS A 58 52.82 14.74 12.74
C LYS A 58 51.46 15.23 12.26
N ARG A 59 51.41 16.23 11.36
CA ARG A 59 50.16 16.76 10.80
C ARG A 59 49.46 15.76 9.87
N VAL A 60 50.23 15.02 9.05
CA VAL A 60 49.69 13.99 8.16
C VAL A 60 49.11 12.81 8.94
N ASN A 61 49.79 12.35 10.00
CA ASN A 61 49.26 11.27 10.84
C ASN A 61 47.99 11.68 11.60
N ALA A 62 47.93 12.92 12.09
CA ALA A 62 46.71 13.45 12.69
C ALA A 62 45.55 13.49 11.69
N MET A 63 45.78 13.98 10.47
CA MET A 63 44.76 13.97 9.40
C MET A 63 44.32 12.55 9.01
N ARG A 64 45.23 11.58 8.97
CA ARG A 64 44.89 10.18 8.70
C ARG A 64 43.97 9.60 9.77
N GLN A 65 44.15 10.01 11.02
CA GLN A 65 43.27 9.62 12.13
C GLN A 65 41.89 10.26 11.98
N TYR A 66 41.80 11.54 11.62
CA TYR A 66 40.53 12.21 11.35
C TYR A 66 39.75 11.59 10.18
N VAL A 67 40.41 11.26 9.08
CA VAL A 67 39.75 10.61 7.92
C VAL A 67 39.20 9.23 8.29
N LYS A 68 39.92 8.45 9.10
CA LYS A 68 39.43 7.14 9.60
C LYS A 68 38.21 7.30 10.49
N VAL A 69 38.24 8.24 11.44
CA VAL A 69 37.12 8.49 12.36
C VAL A 69 35.90 8.98 11.60
N PHE A 70 36.07 9.92 10.66
CA PHE A 70 34.98 10.44 9.85
C PHE A 70 34.35 9.35 8.96
N GLY A 71 35.17 8.50 8.34
CA GLY A 71 34.68 7.37 7.53
C GLY A 71 33.90 6.33 8.33
N VAL A 72 34.29 6.07 9.58
CA VAL A 72 33.53 5.17 10.47
C VAL A 72 32.19 5.79 10.86
N LEU A 73 32.15 7.09 11.19
CA LEU A 73 30.92 7.78 11.56
C LEU A 73 29.91 7.86 10.41
N THR A 74 30.37 8.10 9.17
CA THR A 74 29.47 8.11 8.01
C THR A 74 28.89 6.73 7.71
N ALA A 75 29.69 5.66 7.84
CA ALA A 75 29.20 4.29 7.68
C ALA A 75 28.12 3.94 8.71
N ILE A 76 28.31 4.31 9.98
CA ILE A 76 27.31 4.10 11.05
C ILE A 76 26.02 4.86 10.74
N ALA A 77 26.10 6.11 10.30
CA ALA A 77 24.91 6.91 9.96
C ALA A 77 24.07 6.29 8.82
N ILE A 78 24.73 5.77 7.78
CA ILE A 78 24.05 5.11 6.65
C ILE A 78 23.33 3.83 7.11
N VAL A 79 24.00 3.00 7.93
CA VAL A 79 23.41 1.76 8.46
C VAL A 79 22.21 2.08 9.35
N SER A 80 22.31 3.08 10.23
CA SER A 80 21.21 3.51 11.09
C SER A 80 19.99 3.97 10.28
N LEU A 81 20.18 4.78 9.23
CA LEU A 81 19.08 5.23 8.36
C LEU A 81 18.42 4.06 7.61
N ALA A 82 19.20 3.08 7.15
CA ALA A 82 18.66 1.89 6.50
C ALA A 82 17.78 1.05 7.45
N VAL A 83 18.21 0.88 8.70
CA VAL A 83 17.45 0.16 9.73
C VAL A 83 16.16 0.90 10.07
N VAL A 84 16.21 2.22 10.28
CA VAL A 84 15.02 3.04 10.53
C VAL A 84 14.03 2.95 9.37
N GLY A 85 14.52 3.02 8.12
CA GLY A 85 13.68 2.88 6.93
C GLY A 85 13.03 1.49 6.82
N LEU A 86 13.73 0.43 7.21
CA LEU A 86 13.20 -0.93 7.24
C LEU A 86 12.11 -1.07 8.32
N VAL A 87 12.37 -0.58 9.54
CA VAL A 87 11.40 -0.59 10.64
C VAL A 87 10.16 0.21 10.26
N HIS A 88 10.32 1.41 9.67
CA HIS A 88 9.19 2.23 9.25
C HIS A 88 8.31 1.50 8.22
N LYS A 89 8.90 0.84 7.21
CA LYS A 89 8.16 0.03 6.23
C LYS A 89 7.40 -1.14 6.87
N MET A 90 7.96 -1.78 7.89
CA MET A 90 7.30 -2.85 8.62
C MET A 90 6.17 -2.33 9.53
N THR A 91 6.32 -1.14 10.13
CA THR A 91 5.29 -0.55 10.98
C THR A 91 4.15 0.10 10.19
N THR A 92 4.42 0.69 9.02
CA THR A 92 3.37 1.26 8.16
C THR A 92 2.62 0.19 7.35
N ALA A 93 3.08 -1.07 7.36
CA ALA A 93 2.32 -2.18 6.79
C ALA A 93 1.12 -2.60 7.68
N LYS A 94 0.98 -2.04 8.89
CA LYS A 94 -0.14 -2.29 9.82
C LYS A 94 -0.59 -1.00 10.54
N ALA A 95 -1.19 -0.09 9.77
CA ALA A 95 -2.13 0.93 10.25
C ALA A 95 -2.86 1.39 8.98
N GLY A 96 -4.15 1.25 8.77
CA GLY A 96 -5.27 1.46 9.69
C GLY A 96 -6.21 2.42 8.97
N ASP A 97 -7.48 2.07 8.91
CA ASP A 97 -8.63 2.97 8.75
C ASP A 97 -8.65 3.91 7.55
N ASN A 98 -9.17 3.39 6.43
CA ASN A 98 -10.12 4.19 5.67
C ASN A 98 -11.51 3.72 6.09
N ALA A 99 -12.16 4.47 6.97
CA ALA A 99 -13.60 4.41 7.09
C ALA A 99 -14.17 4.59 5.68
N ALA A 100 -14.60 3.50 5.08
CA ALA A 100 -15.17 3.51 3.74
C ALA A 100 -16.36 4.49 3.74
N PRO A 101 -16.56 5.28 2.68
CA PRO A 101 -17.73 6.16 2.57
C PRO A 101 -18.99 5.39 2.97
N ARG A 102 -19.89 6.01 3.74
CA ARG A 102 -21.12 5.38 4.30
C ARG A 102 -22.03 4.65 3.29
N TYR A 103 -21.77 4.79 1.98
CA TYR A 103 -22.47 4.10 0.89
C TYR A 103 -21.71 2.89 0.31
N ASP A 104 -20.50 2.58 0.80
CA ASP A 104 -19.69 1.44 0.33
C ASP A 104 -20.08 0.09 0.95
N THR A 105 -21.00 0.10 1.91
CA THR A 105 -21.49 -1.10 2.57
C THR A 105 -22.81 -1.60 2.01
N ILE A 106 -23.48 -0.85 1.12
CA ILE A 106 -24.80 -1.21 0.59
C ILE A 106 -24.65 -1.75 -0.84
N LEU A 107 -25.13 -2.97 -1.06
CA LEU A 107 -25.17 -3.66 -2.34
C LEU A 107 -26.59 -3.52 -2.90
N VAL A 108 -26.72 -2.86 -4.05
CA VAL A 108 -28.01 -2.51 -4.66
C VAL A 108 -28.03 -2.88 -6.14
N GLN A 109 -26.93 -2.68 -6.84
CA GLN A 109 -26.86 -2.87 -8.28
C GLN A 109 -26.48 -4.30 -8.64
N PHE A 110 -25.74 -5.00 -7.77
CA PHE A 110 -25.23 -6.35 -8.03
C PHE A 110 -24.39 -6.40 -9.31
N ASP A 111 -23.60 -5.36 -9.52
CA ASP A 111 -22.67 -5.20 -10.62
C ASP A 111 -21.23 -5.56 -10.19
N ARG A 112 -20.25 -5.15 -10.99
CA ARG A 112 -18.84 -5.37 -10.66
C ARG A 112 -18.42 -4.70 -9.35
N PHE A 113 -18.89 -3.49 -9.05
CA PHE A 113 -18.48 -2.78 -7.84
C PHE A 113 -19.03 -3.47 -6.59
N ASP A 114 -20.30 -3.89 -6.64
CA ASP A 114 -20.91 -4.66 -5.55
C ASP A 114 -20.26 -6.04 -5.40
N PHE A 115 -19.82 -6.67 -6.49
CA PHE A 115 -19.06 -7.92 -6.45
C PHE A 115 -17.70 -7.75 -5.76
N GLU A 116 -16.95 -6.70 -6.09
CA GLU A 116 -15.67 -6.40 -5.43
C GLU A 116 -15.86 -6.08 -3.93
N ARG A 117 -16.95 -5.39 -3.57
CA ARG A 117 -17.31 -5.14 -2.16
C ARG A 117 -17.58 -6.44 -1.40
N MET A 118 -18.32 -7.37 -2.01
CA MET A 118 -18.58 -8.69 -1.41
C MET A 118 -17.29 -9.51 -1.25
N ASN A 119 -16.42 -9.53 -2.27
CA ASN A 119 -15.10 -10.17 -2.15
C ASN A 119 -14.25 -9.52 -1.05
N GLY A 120 -14.31 -8.19 -0.92
CA GLY A 120 -13.63 -7.46 0.14
C GLY A 120 -14.13 -7.84 1.54
N PHE A 121 -15.44 -8.00 1.71
CA PHE A 121 -16.04 -8.51 2.95
C PHE A 121 -15.59 -9.95 3.25
N MET A 122 -15.69 -10.86 2.28
CA MET A 122 -15.24 -12.24 2.42
C MET A 122 -13.77 -12.33 2.81
N LYS A 123 -12.91 -11.51 2.19
CA LYS A 123 -11.49 -11.44 2.55
C LYS A 123 -11.28 -10.96 3.98
N ARG A 124 -11.98 -9.91 4.42
CA ARG A 124 -11.89 -9.43 5.81
C ARG A 124 -12.30 -10.51 6.81
N PHE A 125 -13.39 -11.23 6.53
CA PHE A 125 -13.81 -12.36 7.35
C PHE A 125 -12.75 -13.46 7.44
N ALA A 126 -12.17 -13.87 6.30
CA ALA A 126 -11.10 -14.86 6.27
C ALA A 126 -9.83 -14.39 7.02
N ASP A 127 -9.57 -13.09 7.05
CA ASP A 127 -8.47 -12.47 7.80
C ASP A 127 -8.78 -12.31 9.31
N GLY A 128 -9.95 -12.73 9.78
CA GLY A 128 -10.37 -12.57 11.18
C GLY A 128 -10.77 -11.14 11.55
N ARG A 129 -11.18 -10.33 10.57
CA ARG A 129 -11.56 -8.92 10.76
C ARG A 129 -13.07 -8.73 10.68
N ASP A 130 -13.53 -7.70 11.37
CA ASP A 130 -14.93 -7.29 11.35
C ASP A 130 -15.34 -6.72 9.99
N GLY A 131 -16.64 -6.73 9.74
CA GLY A 131 -17.21 -6.24 8.51
C GLY A 131 -18.71 -6.07 8.57
N TYR A 132 -19.22 -5.22 7.69
CA TYR A 132 -20.64 -4.97 7.54
C TYR A 132 -20.99 -4.83 6.06
N LEU A 133 -22.06 -5.49 5.64
CA LEU A 133 -22.68 -5.32 4.34
C LEU A 133 -24.20 -5.35 4.49
N MET A 134 -24.88 -4.47 3.77
CA MET A 134 -26.33 -4.48 3.59
C MET A 134 -26.62 -4.83 2.14
N LEU A 135 -27.51 -5.79 1.90
CA LEU A 135 -27.94 -6.19 0.58
C LEU A 135 -29.41 -5.85 0.40
N ILE A 136 -29.71 -5.13 -0.68
CA ILE A 136 -31.06 -4.76 -1.07
C ILE A 136 -31.28 -5.33 -2.47
N PRO A 137 -31.68 -6.61 -2.59
CA PRO A 137 -31.93 -7.24 -3.88
C PRO A 137 -33.02 -6.49 -4.66
N PRO A 138 -32.89 -6.38 -6.00
CA PRO A 138 -33.98 -5.87 -6.83
C PRO A 138 -35.15 -6.83 -6.77
N ILE A 139 -36.33 -6.30 -6.49
CA ILE A 139 -37.60 -7.03 -6.38
C ILE A 139 -38.46 -6.74 -7.60
N VAL A 140 -39.14 -7.77 -8.09
CA VAL A 140 -39.99 -7.69 -9.28
C VAL A 140 -41.45 -7.35 -8.90
N ASP A 141 -41.97 -7.74 -7.72
CA ASP A 141 -43.40 -7.54 -7.41
C ASP A 141 -43.82 -7.74 -5.91
N GLY A 142 -43.00 -7.32 -4.95
CA GLY A 142 -43.34 -7.36 -3.50
C GLY A 142 -42.24 -6.66 -2.72
N GLY A 143 -42.59 -5.90 -1.67
CA GLY A 143 -41.70 -4.93 -1.03
C GLY A 143 -40.32 -5.43 -0.57
N TYR A 144 -39.43 -4.49 -0.22
CA TYR A 144 -38.00 -4.78 -0.05
C TYR A 144 -37.74 -5.75 1.10
N SER A 145 -37.03 -6.85 0.83
CA SER A 145 -36.33 -7.59 1.90
C SER A 145 -34.92 -7.03 2.04
N ILE A 146 -34.60 -6.51 3.22
CA ILE A 146 -33.27 -5.97 3.52
C ILE A 146 -32.48 -7.07 4.22
N HIS A 147 -31.34 -7.42 3.65
CA HIS A 147 -30.43 -8.37 4.26
C HIS A 147 -29.27 -7.61 4.90
N ASP A 148 -29.12 -7.73 6.21
CA ASP A 148 -28.01 -7.18 6.98
C ASP A 148 -27.03 -8.31 7.29
N VAL A 149 -25.77 -8.16 6.85
CA VAL A 149 -24.72 -9.15 7.02
C VAL A 149 -23.57 -8.51 7.78
N ARG A 150 -23.43 -8.91 9.04
CA ARG A 150 -22.38 -8.41 9.93
C ARG A 150 -21.43 -9.54 10.29
N SER A 151 -20.14 -9.25 10.34
CA SER A 151 -19.12 -10.17 10.84
C SER A 151 -18.32 -9.56 11.98
N ASP A 152 -18.00 -10.39 12.97
CA ASP A 152 -17.04 -10.09 14.05
C ASP A 152 -15.64 -10.69 13.79
N GLY A 153 -15.41 -11.25 12.59
CA GLY A 153 -14.17 -11.93 12.21
C GLY A 153 -14.11 -13.42 12.56
N GLY A 154 -15.05 -13.95 13.35
CA GLY A 154 -15.15 -15.39 13.61
C GLY A 154 -16.51 -15.99 13.22
N THR A 155 -17.54 -15.16 13.26
CA THR A 155 -18.92 -15.50 12.92
C THR A 155 -19.54 -14.41 12.04
N ILE A 156 -20.61 -14.78 11.35
CA ILE A 156 -21.41 -13.90 10.52
C ILE A 156 -22.85 -13.96 11.03
N ASP A 157 -23.37 -12.82 11.45
CA ASP A 157 -24.79 -12.63 11.73
C ASP A 157 -25.46 -12.15 10.44
N TRP A 158 -26.34 -12.97 9.86
CA TRP A 158 -27.15 -12.63 8.70
C TRP A 158 -28.60 -12.42 9.12
N THR A 159 -29.05 -11.17 9.07
CA THR A 159 -30.43 -10.79 9.39
C THR A 159 -31.22 -10.54 8.12
N ILE A 160 -32.32 -11.25 7.96
CA ILE A 160 -33.29 -11.05 6.88
C ILE A 160 -34.45 -10.24 7.47
N ASP A 161 -34.57 -8.99 7.06
CA ASP A 161 -35.64 -8.08 7.47
C ASP A 161 -36.69 -8.02 6.35
N ARG A 162 -37.86 -8.59 6.61
CA ARG A 162 -39.03 -8.59 5.72
C ARG A 162 -40.12 -7.62 6.19
N SER A 163 -39.86 -6.80 7.22
CA SER A 163 -40.86 -5.86 7.75
C SER A 163 -41.31 -4.78 6.75
N ARG A 164 -40.59 -4.62 5.64
CA ARG A 164 -40.86 -3.67 4.56
C ARG A 164 -41.53 -4.30 3.34
N ASP A 165 -41.68 -5.63 3.33
CA ASP A 165 -42.49 -6.34 2.35
C ASP A 165 -43.96 -6.09 2.69
N ASP A 166 -44.67 -5.43 1.77
CA ASP A 166 -46.09 -5.07 1.88
C ASP A 166 -47.03 -6.26 1.74
N GLY A 167 -46.54 -7.40 1.21
CA GLY A 167 -47.25 -8.68 1.16
C GLY A 167 -47.16 -9.48 2.46
N MET A 168 -46.13 -9.25 3.28
CA MET A 168 -46.02 -9.79 4.63
C MET A 168 -46.56 -8.75 5.62
N ARG A 169 -47.27 -9.16 6.67
CA ARG A 169 -47.80 -8.21 7.66
C ARG A 169 -46.62 -7.49 8.32
N GLY A 170 -46.34 -6.24 7.91
CA GLY A 170 -45.20 -5.40 8.32
C GLY A 170 -45.09 -5.05 9.81
N GLY A 171 -45.70 -5.84 10.70
CA GLY A 171 -45.59 -5.78 12.15
C GLY A 171 -45.59 -7.16 12.82
N ASP A 172 -45.40 -8.24 12.08
CA ASP A 172 -45.24 -9.58 12.66
C ASP A 172 -43.91 -9.66 13.44
N PRO A 173 -43.88 -10.15 14.69
CA PRO A 173 -42.63 -10.39 15.41
C PRO A 173 -41.65 -11.29 14.64
N ASP A 174 -42.13 -12.13 13.73
CA ASP A 174 -41.30 -13.03 12.91
C ASP A 174 -40.83 -12.37 11.58
N SER A 175 -41.11 -11.08 11.39
CA SER A 175 -40.67 -10.32 10.20
C SER A 175 -39.16 -10.14 10.10
N LYS A 176 -38.41 -10.44 11.16
CA LYS A 176 -36.95 -10.42 11.20
C LYS A 176 -36.41 -11.75 11.69
N GLN A 177 -35.49 -12.31 10.92
CA GLN A 177 -34.80 -13.56 11.28
C GLN A 177 -33.30 -13.33 11.21
N THR A 178 -32.57 -13.62 12.28
CA THR A 178 -31.11 -13.58 12.30
C THR A 178 -30.54 -14.99 12.39
N LEU A 179 -29.67 -15.32 11.45
CA LEU A 179 -28.93 -16.58 11.38
C LEU A 179 -27.46 -16.32 11.69
N ARG A 180 -26.89 -17.12 12.58
CA ARG A 180 -25.46 -17.03 12.92
C ARG A 180 -24.69 -18.14 12.25
N CYS A 181 -23.78 -17.79 11.37
CA CYS A 181 -23.01 -18.71 10.53
C CYS A 181 -21.51 -18.59 10.80
N ARG A 182 -20.74 -19.66 10.53
CA ARG A 182 -19.28 -19.70 10.80
C ARG A 182 -18.43 -19.82 9.55
N SER A 183 -19.03 -20.04 8.39
CA SER A 183 -18.32 -20.09 7.11
C SER A 183 -19.01 -19.20 6.09
N LEU A 184 -18.20 -18.62 5.22
CA LEU A 184 -18.60 -17.86 4.05
C LEU A 184 -17.70 -18.28 2.90
N GLU A 185 -18.32 -18.80 1.85
CA GLU A 185 -17.62 -19.34 0.69
C GLU A 185 -18.18 -18.72 -0.59
N ARG A 186 -17.34 -18.71 -1.63
CA ARG A 186 -17.75 -18.31 -2.96
C ARG A 186 -17.70 -19.51 -3.88
N THR A 187 -18.86 -19.92 -4.37
CA THR A 187 -18.99 -20.96 -5.39
C THR A 187 -19.32 -20.31 -6.74
N GLU A 188 -19.13 -21.03 -7.83
CA GLU A 188 -19.46 -20.52 -9.16
C GLU A 188 -20.03 -21.64 -10.04
N ASP A 189 -20.97 -21.25 -10.90
CA ASP A 189 -21.50 -22.12 -11.96
C ASP A 189 -21.17 -21.53 -13.34
N ALA A 190 -21.83 -21.98 -14.41
CA ALA A 190 -21.57 -21.48 -15.75
C ALA A 190 -21.88 -19.97 -15.92
N GLU A 191 -22.85 -19.44 -15.19
CA GLU A 191 -23.46 -18.13 -15.42
C GLU A 191 -23.26 -17.15 -14.25
N ARG A 192 -23.08 -17.65 -13.02
CA ARG A 192 -23.15 -16.87 -11.78
C ARG A 192 -22.02 -17.18 -10.80
N TYR A 193 -21.69 -16.17 -10.01
CA TYR A 193 -20.94 -16.30 -8.75
C TYR A 193 -21.94 -16.34 -7.60
N TRP A 194 -21.83 -17.31 -6.72
CA TRP A 194 -22.66 -17.45 -5.53
C TRP A 194 -21.81 -17.20 -4.29
N PHE A 195 -22.35 -16.42 -3.37
CA PHE A 195 -21.81 -16.31 -2.01
C PHE A 195 -22.73 -17.08 -1.08
N VAL A 196 -22.16 -18.00 -0.33
CA VAL A 196 -22.88 -19.03 0.41
C VAL A 196 -22.39 -19.04 1.85
N LEU A 197 -23.33 -19.03 2.79
CA LEU A 197 -23.06 -19.24 4.20
C LEU A 197 -23.25 -20.71 4.54
N SER A 198 -22.39 -21.24 5.40
CA SER A 198 -22.56 -22.59 5.94
C SER A 198 -22.20 -22.63 7.42
N LYS A 199 -22.47 -23.78 8.08
CA LYS A 199 -22.34 -23.96 9.53
C LYS A 199 -23.16 -22.92 10.30
N CYS A 200 -24.43 -22.81 9.95
CA CYS A 200 -25.38 -21.87 10.54
C CYS A 200 -26.16 -22.51 11.70
N ASP A 201 -26.38 -21.76 12.77
CA ASP A 201 -27.15 -22.21 13.92
C ASP A 201 -28.61 -22.53 13.50
N GLY A 202 -29.13 -23.69 13.91
CA GLY A 202 -30.47 -24.16 13.55
C GLY A 202 -30.58 -24.86 12.19
N TYR A 203 -29.47 -25.03 11.48
CA TYR A 203 -29.39 -25.75 10.20
C TYR A 203 -28.41 -26.93 10.30
N GLU A 204 -28.50 -27.86 9.36
CA GLU A 204 -27.55 -28.98 9.27
C GLU A 204 -26.12 -28.48 9.03
N GLU A 205 -25.11 -29.23 9.49
CA GLU A 205 -23.69 -28.83 9.42
C GLU A 205 -23.22 -28.58 7.96
N HIS A 206 -23.83 -29.28 7.00
CA HIS A 206 -23.54 -29.19 5.57
C HIS A 206 -24.58 -28.37 4.79
N ALA A 207 -25.50 -27.70 5.46
CA ALA A 207 -26.46 -26.83 4.79
C ALA A 207 -25.75 -25.59 4.22
N GLU A 208 -25.92 -25.36 2.92
CA GLU A 208 -25.44 -24.19 2.21
C GLU A 208 -26.59 -23.21 1.98
N LEU A 209 -26.45 -22.00 2.51
CA LEU A 209 -27.44 -20.93 2.42
C LEU A 209 -26.93 -19.82 1.51
N PRO A 210 -27.45 -19.67 0.28
CA PRO A 210 -27.02 -18.60 -0.62
C PRO A 210 -27.52 -17.24 -0.12
N ILE A 211 -26.60 -16.29 0.07
CA ILE A 211 -26.91 -14.91 0.47
C ILE A 211 -27.10 -13.98 -0.73
N VAL A 212 -26.28 -14.15 -1.76
CA VAL A 212 -26.33 -13.32 -2.97
C VAL A 212 -25.70 -14.05 -4.15
N SER A 213 -26.20 -13.76 -5.35
CA SER A 213 -25.57 -14.16 -6.60
C SER A 213 -25.26 -12.96 -7.48
N PHE A 214 -24.19 -13.08 -8.27
CA PHE A 214 -23.77 -12.09 -9.26
C PHE A 214 -23.64 -12.76 -10.62
N GLU A 215 -24.28 -12.19 -11.63
CA GLU A 215 -24.15 -12.67 -13.01
C GLU A 215 -22.75 -12.37 -13.55
N LYS A 216 -22.08 -13.40 -14.07
CA LYS A 216 -20.74 -13.29 -14.63
C LYS A 216 -20.67 -12.25 -15.74
N GLU A 217 -21.73 -12.13 -16.54
CA GLU A 217 -21.82 -11.12 -17.59
C GLU A 217 -21.81 -9.69 -17.01
N ARG A 218 -22.65 -9.42 -16.00
CA ARG A 218 -22.76 -8.11 -15.35
C ARG A 218 -21.46 -7.71 -14.64
N VAL A 219 -20.77 -8.67 -14.02
CA VAL A 219 -19.45 -8.46 -13.41
C VAL A 219 -18.37 -8.18 -14.47
N ARG A 220 -18.46 -8.80 -15.65
CA ARG A 220 -17.48 -8.64 -16.75
C ARG A 220 -17.69 -7.42 -17.61
N LYS A 221 -18.89 -6.82 -17.62
CA LYS A 221 -19.20 -5.65 -18.45
C LYS A 221 -18.26 -4.50 -18.07
N ARG A 222 -17.20 -4.29 -18.86
CA ARG A 222 -16.34 -3.11 -18.76
C ARG A 222 -17.24 -1.88 -18.92
N ILE A 223 -16.98 -0.85 -18.10
CA ILE A 223 -17.51 0.50 -18.25
C ILE A 223 -17.15 0.99 -19.66
N LYS A 224 -17.98 0.66 -20.66
CA LYS A 224 -17.95 1.29 -21.99
C LYS A 224 -18.91 2.47 -22.05
N GLU A 225 -19.69 2.71 -21.00
CA GLU A 225 -20.71 3.76 -20.95
C GLU A 225 -20.20 4.98 -20.14
N GLY A 226 -18.99 5.43 -20.48
CA GLY A 226 -18.42 6.70 -20.04
C GLY A 226 -18.34 7.75 -21.17
N GLY A 227 -19.10 7.59 -22.25
CA GLY A 227 -19.14 8.51 -23.37
C GLY A 227 -20.50 8.47 -24.05
N GLY A 228 -21.31 9.50 -23.83
CA GLY A 228 -22.65 9.61 -24.42
C GLY A 228 -23.60 10.45 -23.58
N ARG A 229 -23.19 11.68 -23.24
CA ARG A 229 -24.14 12.77 -23.02
C ARG A 229 -24.10 13.58 -24.33
N GLU A 230 -25.11 13.41 -25.17
CA GLU A 230 -25.55 14.42 -26.13
C GLU A 230 -26.91 14.93 -25.67
#